data_AF-A0A093ZLP6-F1
#
_entry.id   AF-A0A093ZLP6-F1
#
_cell.length_a   1.000
_cell.length_b   1.000
_cell.length_c   1.000
_cell.angle_alpha   90.00
_cell.angle_beta   90.00
_cell.angle_gamma   90.00
#
_symmetry.space_group_name_H-M   'P 1'
#
loop_
_entity.id
_entity.type
_entity.pdbx_description
1 polymer ?
#
loop_
_entity_poly.entity_id
_entity_poly.type
_entity_poly.pdbx_seq_one_letter_code
_entity_poly.pdbx_strand_id
1 'polypeptide(L)'
;MLRAPPSDEGKVLFIGGGIANFTNVASTFKGVIKAIREYAPSIIEHKVKIWVRRAGPNYQEGLKNIKAVGQELKLDMHVYGPDMHVSGIVPLALVPGRFEASDVKEFGTA
;
A
#
# COMPACT_ATOMS: atom_id res chain seq x y z
N MET A 1 11.77 7.18 -7.51
CA MET A 1 10.56 7.96 -7.16
C MET A 1 10.87 9.29 -6.48
N LEU A 2 11.81 9.35 -5.52
CA LEU A 2 12.06 10.55 -4.69
C LEU A 2 13.14 11.52 -5.22
N ARG A 3 13.82 11.18 -6.33
CA ARG A 3 14.88 12.03 -6.92
C ARG A 3 14.38 12.98 -8.01
N ALA A 4 13.31 12.58 -8.70
CA ALA A 4 12.67 13.46 -9.68
C ALA A 4 11.90 14.55 -8.93
N PRO A 5 11.79 15.77 -9.47
CA PRO A 5 11.10 16.87 -8.80
C PRO A 5 9.68 16.47 -8.37
N PRO A 6 9.13 17.15 -7.34
CA PRO A 6 7.73 17.00 -6.97
C PRO A 6 6.82 17.23 -8.18
N SER A 7 5.76 16.43 -8.28
CA SER A 7 4.72 16.58 -9.30
C SER A 7 3.45 17.08 -8.61
N ASP A 8 2.70 17.96 -9.27
CA ASP A 8 1.44 18.49 -8.72
C ASP A 8 0.40 17.39 -8.47
N GLU A 9 0.36 16.38 -9.34
CA GLU A 9 -0.51 15.20 -9.23
C GLU A 9 -0.02 14.17 -8.19
N GLY A 10 1.18 14.35 -7.65
CA GLY A 10 1.84 13.39 -6.79
C GLY A 10 2.39 12.18 -7.54
N LYS A 11 2.64 11.09 -6.82
CA LYS A 11 3.17 9.84 -7.38
C LYS A 11 2.43 8.65 -6.80
N VAL A 12 2.38 7.53 -7.51
CA VAL A 12 1.72 6.31 -7.05
C VAL A 12 2.75 5.19 -6.87
N LEU A 13 2.70 4.51 -5.73
CA LEU A 13 3.51 3.34 -5.42
C LEU A 13 2.60 2.12 -5.21
N PHE A 14 2.72 1.14 -6.10
CA PHE A 14 2.03 -0.15 -5.95
C PHE A 14 2.94 -1.16 -5.25
N ILE A 15 2.49 -1.66 -4.09
CA ILE A 15 3.10 -2.77 -3.35
C ILE A 15 2.15 -3.97 -3.49
N GLY A 16 2.19 -4.57 -4.68
CA GLY A 16 1.27 -5.63 -5.07
C GLY A 16 1.87 -7.03 -5.12
N GLY A 17 1.03 -8.01 -5.45
CA GLY A 17 1.44 -9.29 -6.02
C GLY A 17 0.40 -10.39 -5.87
N GLY A 18 0.67 -11.51 -6.55
CA GLY A 18 -0.12 -12.72 -6.46
C GLY A 18 -0.11 -13.33 -5.04
N ILE A 19 -0.88 -14.40 -4.87
CA ILE A 19 -0.90 -15.16 -3.63
C ILE A 19 0.42 -15.94 -3.54
N ALA A 20 1.25 -15.63 -2.55
CA ALA A 20 2.51 -16.34 -2.37
C ALA A 20 2.29 -17.74 -1.82
N ASN A 21 3.02 -18.73 -2.33
CA ASN A 21 2.93 -20.12 -1.84
C ASN A 21 3.81 -20.36 -0.60
N PHE A 22 5.00 -19.77 -0.56
CA PHE A 22 6.01 -20.04 0.49
C PHE A 22 6.63 -18.77 1.09
N THR A 23 6.45 -17.60 0.46
CA THR A 23 7.00 -16.34 0.98
C THR A 23 6.24 -15.90 2.24
N ASN A 24 6.96 -15.71 3.34
CA ASN A 24 6.40 -15.14 4.56
C ASN A 24 6.19 -13.62 4.42
N VAL A 25 4.93 -13.22 4.25
CA VAL A 25 4.55 -11.83 3.99
C VAL A 25 4.89 -10.92 5.17
N ALA A 26 4.67 -11.37 6.41
CA ALA A 26 5.00 -10.58 7.59
C ALA A 26 6.50 -10.27 7.66
N SER A 27 7.37 -11.24 7.38
CA SER A 27 8.82 -11.04 7.35
C SER A 27 9.26 -10.07 6.26
N THR A 28 8.74 -10.23 5.04
CA THR A 28 9.03 -9.32 3.93
C THR A 28 8.58 -7.89 4.24
N PHE A 29 7.40 -7.74 4.82
CA PHE A 29 6.83 -6.42 5.13
C PHE A 29 7.58 -5.71 6.24
N LYS A 30 8.28 -6.41 7.15
CA LYS A 30 9.18 -5.76 8.13
C LYS A 30 10.25 -4.92 7.44
N GLY A 31 10.84 -5.42 6.36
CA GLY A 31 11.83 -4.68 5.56
C GLY A 31 11.23 -3.45 4.88
N VAL A 32 10.04 -3.62 4.28
CA VAL A 32 9.29 -2.52 3.64
C VAL A 32 8.93 -1.43 4.66
N ILE A 33 8.43 -1.81 5.83
CA ILE A 33 8.08 -0.90 6.92
C ILE A 33 9.30 -0.09 7.39
N LYS A 34 10.46 -0.75 7.54
CA LYS A 34 11.71 -0.08 7.89
C LYS A 34 12.06 1.02 6.88
N ALA A 35 11.99 0.71 5.59
CA ALA A 35 12.24 1.68 4.52
C ALA A 35 11.20 2.81 4.52
N ILE A 36 9.91 2.50 4.69
CA ILE A 36 8.86 3.52 4.75
C ILE A 36 9.12 4.51 5.89
N ARG A 37 9.53 4.04 7.07
CA ARG A 37 9.89 4.90 8.20
C ARG A 37 11.06 5.82 7.90
N GLU A 38 12.10 5.29 7.28
CA GLU A 38 13.31 6.05 6.93
C GLU A 38 13.02 7.15 5.89
N TYR A 39 12.16 6.86 4.91
CA TYR A 39 11.86 7.77 3.80
C TYR A 39 10.53 8.53 3.96
N ALA A 40 9.86 8.43 5.11
CA ALA A 40 8.54 9.03 5.32
C ALA A 40 8.47 10.53 4.99
N PRO A 41 9.45 11.39 5.39
CA PRO A 41 9.41 12.81 5.07
C PRO A 41 9.39 13.06 3.56
N SER A 42 10.24 12.36 2.81
CA SER A 42 10.33 12.48 1.36
C SER A 42 9.10 11.92 0.65
N ILE A 43 8.47 10.86 1.20
CA ILE A 43 7.22 10.29 0.67
C ILE A 43 6.08 11.30 0.78
N ILE A 44 5.99 12.01 1.91
CA ILE A 44 4.98 13.06 2.15
C ILE A 44 5.23 14.25 1.23
N GLU A 45 6.48 14.74 1.14
CA GLU A 45 6.87 15.85 0.26
C GLU A 45 6.48 15.60 -1.20
N HIS A 46 6.64 14.37 -1.68
CA HIS A 46 6.30 13.97 -3.04
C HIS A 46 4.84 13.58 -3.24
N LYS A 47 3.98 13.72 -2.22
CA LYS A 47 2.56 13.32 -2.25
C LYS A 47 2.37 11.90 -2.79
N VAL A 48 3.17 10.96 -2.28
CA VAL A 48 3.15 9.58 -2.76
C VAL A 48 1.96 8.84 -2.16
N LYS A 49 1.09 8.30 -3.03
CA LYS A 49 -0.03 7.42 -2.68
C LYS A 49 0.40 5.97 -2.75
N ILE A 50 0.27 5.23 -1.66
CA ILE A 50 0.75 3.84 -1.54
C ILE A 50 -0.44 2.89 -1.59
N TRP A 51 -0.40 1.94 -2.52
CA TRP A 51 -1.47 0.96 -2.72
C TRP A 51 -0.92 -0.44 -2.50
N VAL A 52 -1.39 -1.12 -1.46
CA VAL A 52 -0.88 -2.43 -1.06
C VAL A 52 -1.92 -3.50 -1.37
N ARG A 53 -1.53 -4.55 -2.08
CA ARG A 53 -2.34 -5.78 -2.23
C ARG A 53 -1.46 -6.99 -2.07
N ARG A 54 -1.65 -7.77 -1.02
CA ARG A 54 -0.84 -8.97 -0.78
C ARG A 54 -1.61 -10.09 -0.10
N ALA A 55 -1.23 -11.31 -0.45
CA ALA A 55 -1.72 -12.55 0.15
C ALA A 55 -0.60 -13.60 0.19
N GLY A 56 -0.75 -14.61 1.04
CA GLY A 56 0.23 -15.69 1.26
C GLY A 56 0.46 -15.96 2.74
N PRO A 57 1.43 -16.80 3.12
CA PRO A 57 1.72 -17.11 4.52
C PRO A 57 1.92 -15.87 5.39
N ASN A 58 1.20 -15.81 6.53
CA ASN A 58 1.24 -14.71 7.51
C ASN A 58 0.87 -13.32 6.96
N TYR A 59 0.05 -13.26 5.90
CA TYR A 59 -0.33 -11.97 5.30
C TYR A 59 -1.13 -11.08 6.25
N GLN A 60 -2.00 -11.63 7.10
CA GLN A 60 -2.84 -10.83 8.00
C GLN A 60 -1.99 -9.98 8.95
N GLU A 61 -0.94 -10.56 9.51
CA GLU A 61 0.03 -9.84 10.35
C GLU A 61 0.78 -8.79 9.54
N GLY A 62 1.27 -9.15 8.34
CA GLY A 62 1.95 -8.22 7.45
C GLY A 62 1.09 -7.00 7.10
N LEU A 63 -0.14 -7.22 6.64
CA LEU A 63 -1.09 -6.16 6.29
C LEU A 63 -1.47 -5.31 7.51
N LYS A 64 -1.66 -5.92 8.69
CA LYS A 64 -1.92 -5.19 9.93
C LYS A 64 -0.77 -4.24 10.27
N ASN A 65 0.47 -4.73 10.20
CA ASN A 65 1.65 -3.94 10.52
C ASN A 65 1.89 -2.81 9.51
N ILE A 66 1.65 -3.05 8.21
CA ILE A 66 1.83 -2.02 7.18
C ILE A 66 0.77 -0.91 7.32
N LYS A 67 -0.49 -1.29 7.60
CA LYS A 67 -1.58 -0.32 7.84
C LYS A 67 -1.31 0.53 9.07
N ALA A 68 -0.85 -0.08 10.16
CA ALA A 68 -0.49 0.65 11.38
C ALA A 68 0.59 1.71 11.14
N VAL A 69 1.61 1.38 10.35
CA VAL A 69 2.70 2.30 10.01
C VAL A 69 2.22 3.43 9.10
N GLY A 70 1.33 3.15 8.14
CA GLY A 70 0.71 4.18 7.31
C GLY A 70 -0.06 5.20 8.14
N GLN A 71 -0.85 4.73 9.12
CA GLN A 71 -1.59 5.58 10.05
C GLN A 71 -0.68 6.38 10.97
N GLU A 72 0.34 5.74 11.55
CA GLU A 72 1.30 6.38 12.46
C GLU A 72 2.05 7.53 11.78
N LEU A 73 2.49 7.31 10.54
CA LEU A 73 3.27 8.28 9.77
C LEU A 73 2.41 9.23 8.93
N LYS A 74 1.08 9.12 9.02
CA LYS A 74 0.09 9.90 8.24
C LYS A 74 0.34 9.83 6.73
N LEU A 75 0.70 8.65 6.23
CA LEU A 75 0.90 8.40 4.81
C LEU A 75 -0.44 8.06 4.14
N ASP A 76 -0.62 8.52 2.91
CA ASP A 76 -1.74 8.11 2.06
C ASP A 76 -1.53 6.66 1.61
N MET A 77 -2.09 5.71 2.36
CA MET A 77 -1.85 4.28 2.19
C MET A 77 -3.15 3.48 2.27
N HIS A 78 -3.45 2.75 1.20
CA HIS A 78 -4.61 1.86 1.10
C HIS A 78 -4.15 0.41 1.07
N VAL A 79 -4.72 -0.43 1.93
CA VAL A 79 -4.24 -1.80 2.15
C VAL A 79 -5.33 -2.83 1.87
N TYR A 80 -5.05 -3.80 1.02
CA TYR A 80 -5.99 -4.83 0.58
C TYR A 80 -5.43 -6.25 0.69
N GLY A 81 -6.33 -7.19 0.98
CA GLY A 81 -6.03 -8.61 1.17
C GLY A 81 -6.37 -9.49 -0.05
N PRO A 82 -6.53 -10.81 0.16
CA PRO A 82 -6.85 -11.76 -0.90
C PRO A 82 -8.24 -11.54 -1.51
N ASP A 83 -9.17 -10.91 -0.77
CA ASP A 83 -10.55 -10.64 -1.22
C ASP A 83 -10.60 -9.68 -2.41
N MET A 84 -9.54 -8.89 -2.62
CA MET A 84 -9.38 -8.04 -3.79
C MET A 84 -8.64 -8.78 -4.91
N HIS A 85 -9.10 -8.61 -6.16
CA HIS A 85 -8.38 -9.07 -7.36
C HIS A 85 -6.94 -8.54 -7.39
N VAL A 86 -5.99 -9.32 -7.92
CA VAL A 86 -4.55 -8.99 -7.85
C VAL A 86 -4.21 -7.60 -8.42
N SER A 87 -4.87 -7.22 -9.51
CA SER A 87 -4.72 -5.91 -10.16
C SER A 87 -5.77 -4.89 -9.74
N GLY A 88 -6.66 -5.21 -8.78
CA GLY A 88 -7.79 -4.36 -8.37
C GLY A 88 -7.38 -2.99 -7.85
N ILE A 89 -6.18 -2.88 -7.28
CA ILE A 89 -5.62 -1.61 -6.79
C ILE A 89 -5.20 -0.64 -7.91
N VAL A 90 -4.88 -1.14 -9.10
CA VAL A 90 -4.38 -0.32 -10.22
C VAL A 90 -5.44 0.67 -10.70
N PRO A 91 -6.67 0.25 -11.05
CA PRO A 91 -7.69 1.18 -11.51
C PRO A 91 -8.20 2.09 -10.38
N LEU A 92 -8.14 1.67 -9.11
CA LEU A 92 -8.48 2.54 -7.98
C LEU A 92 -7.52 3.73 -7.87
N ALA A 93 -6.24 3.51 -8.15
CA ALA A 93 -5.22 4.54 -8.07
C ALA A 93 -5.13 5.44 -9.30
N LEU A 94 -5.37 4.90 -10.51
CA LEU A 94 -5.13 5.60 -11.77
C LEU A 94 -6.38 6.20 -12.42
N VAL A 95 -7.58 5.69 -12.10
CA VAL A 95 -8.83 6.19 -12.70
C VAL A 95 -9.45 7.22 -11.74
N PRO A 96 -9.58 8.49 -12.14
CA PRO A 96 -10.20 9.52 -11.31
C PRO A 96 -11.62 9.14 -10.87
N GLY A 97 -11.96 9.37 -9.59
CA GLY A 97 -13.28 9.08 -9.02
C GLY A 97 -13.60 7.60 -8.80
N ARG A 98 -12.75 6.67 -9.26
CA ARG A 98 -13.03 5.23 -9.14
C ARG A 98 -12.84 4.69 -7.72
N PHE A 99 -11.91 5.26 -6.96
CA PHE A 99 -11.73 4.92 -5.56
C PHE A 99 -12.95 5.34 -4.72
N GLU A 100 -13.47 6.55 -4.95
CA GLU A 100 -14.60 7.10 -4.22
C GLU A 100 -15.92 6.39 -4.56
N ALA A 101 -16.08 5.95 -5.82
CA ALA A 101 -17.24 5.19 -6.28
C ALA A 101 -17.16 3.68 -5.98
N SER A 102 -16.08 3.21 -5.34
CA SER A 102 -15.81 1.79 -5.13
C SER A 102 -16.22 1.37 -3.71
N ASP A 103 -17.09 0.37 -3.59
CA ASP A 103 -17.47 -0.26 -2.31
C ASP A 103 -16.40 -1.20 -1.73
N VAL A 104 -15.19 -1.20 -2.31
CA VAL A 104 -14.15 -2.14 -1.88
C VAL A 104 -13.56 -1.74 -0.54
N LYS A 105 -13.85 -2.55 0.48
CA LYS A 105 -13.35 -2.38 1.83
C LYS A 105 -11.84 -2.62 1.91
N GLU A 106 -11.15 -1.72 2.60
CA GLU A 106 -9.76 -1.93 2.99
C GLU A 106 -9.63 -3.01 4.08
N PHE A 107 -8.46 -3.63 4.15
CA PHE A 107 -8.14 -4.64 5.15
C PHE A 107 -8.31 -4.11 6.58
N GLY A 108 -9.07 -4.83 7.40
CA GLY A 108 -9.29 -4.48 8.81
C GLY A 108 -10.31 -3.36 9.04
N THR A 109 -11.11 -3.01 8.02
CA THR A 109 -12.28 -2.14 8.16
C THR A 109 -13.50 -3.04 8.26
N ALA A 110 -14.07 -3.18 9.46
CA ALA A 110 -15.30 -3.94 9.73
C ALA A 110 -16.51 -3.14 9.22
#